data_AF-A0A965HIK9-F1
#
_entry.id   AF-A0A965HIK9-F1
#
_cell.length_a   1.000
_cell.length_b   1.000
_cell.length_c   1.000
_cell.angle_alpha   90.00
_cell.angle_beta   90.00
_cell.angle_gamma   90.00
#
_symmetry.space_group_name_H-M   'P 1'
#
loop_
_entity.id
_entity.type
_entity.pdbx_description
1 polymer ?
#
loop_
_entity_poly.entity_id
_entity_poly.type
_entity_poly.pdbx_seq_one_letter_code
_entity_poly.pdbx_strand_id
1 'polypeptide(L)'
;KEISLQIVQTNDTLSQTTQAVGGGVQVPDINTQELNTTVIVPDRATVLLGGLVTQQDTKNVAGVPFLSTIPLMGNLFKSTSDTTNRQELVVMIQPTIVQDNKELSEASKTERDLTGFSAKELQPLTMRSGSKSKDVGLQPAGTDSVPAEESKQQ
;
A
#
# COMPACT_ATOMS: atom_id res chain seq x y z
N LYS A 1 -6.59 6.54 29.81
CA LYS A 1 -5.79 7.58 29.12
C LYS A 1 -6.50 7.89 27.81
N GLU A 2 -6.64 9.15 27.46
CA GLU A 2 -7.28 9.60 26.21
C GLU A 2 -6.21 10.02 25.21
N ILE A 3 -6.49 9.82 23.93
CA ILE A 3 -5.56 10.08 22.83
C ILE A 3 -6.28 10.97 21.82
N SER A 4 -5.73 12.16 21.59
CA SER A 4 -6.18 13.05 20.52
C SER A 4 -5.46 12.67 19.24
N LEU A 5 -6.22 12.35 18.20
CA LEU A 5 -5.71 11.91 16.90
C LEU A 5 -6.16 12.90 15.83
N GLN A 6 -5.21 13.40 15.05
CA GLN A 6 -5.48 14.13 13.83
C GLN A 6 -5.18 13.21 12.65
N ILE A 7 -6.18 12.98 11.80
CA ILE A 7 -6.13 11.98 10.74
C ILE A 7 -6.43 12.66 9.42
N VAL A 8 -5.54 12.43 8.47
CA VAL A 8 -5.65 12.85 7.07
C VAL A 8 -5.50 11.59 6.24
N GLN A 9 -6.56 11.19 5.55
CA GLN A 9 -6.55 10.02 4.68
C GLN A 9 -6.96 10.45 3.27
N THR A 10 -6.16 10.02 2.30
CA THR A 10 -6.43 10.21 0.87
C THR A 10 -6.54 8.85 0.21
N ASN A 11 -7.60 8.63 -0.57
CA ASN A 11 -7.77 7.46 -1.43
C ASN A 11 -7.94 7.92 -2.87
N ASP A 12 -7.01 7.50 -3.72
CA ASP A 12 -7.04 7.79 -5.16
C ASP A 12 -7.42 6.54 -5.93
N THR A 13 -8.39 6.66 -6.82
CA THR A 13 -8.81 5.59 -7.73
C THR A 13 -8.80 6.09 -9.17
N LEU A 14 -8.37 5.23 -10.10
CA LEU A 14 -8.44 5.53 -11.52
C LEU A 14 -9.89 5.39 -11.98
N SER A 15 -10.44 6.46 -12.55
CA SER A 15 -11.76 6.45 -13.18
C SER A 15 -11.68 5.71 -14.52
N GLN A 16 -12.71 4.92 -14.82
CA GLN A 16 -12.83 4.25 -16.13
C GLN A 16 -13.22 5.23 -17.25
N THR A 17 -13.47 6.50 -16.92
CA THR A 17 -13.73 7.56 -17.88
C THR A 17 -12.41 8.22 -18.26
N THR A 18 -12.03 8.06 -19.53
CA THR A 18 -10.92 8.78 -20.13
C THR A 18 -11.42 10.06 -20.78
N GLN A 19 -10.78 11.19 -20.48
CA GLN A 19 -11.06 12.45 -21.14
C GLN A 19 -10.21 12.59 -22.41
N ALA A 20 -10.84 12.96 -23.51
CA ALA A 20 -10.14 13.21 -24.77
C ALA A 20 -9.52 14.62 -24.75
N VAL A 21 -8.19 14.70 -24.64
CA VAL A 21 -7.45 15.96 -24.62
C VAL A 21 -6.88 16.24 -26.02
N GLY A 22 -7.75 16.31 -27.03
CA GLY A 22 -7.37 16.56 -28.43
C GLY A 22 -6.38 15.52 -29.02
N GLY A 23 -6.22 15.52 -30.34
CA GLY A 23 -5.19 14.70 -31.02
C GLY A 23 -5.26 13.17 -30.78
N GLY A 24 -6.38 12.63 -30.28
CA GLY A 24 -6.52 11.20 -29.96
C GLY A 24 -5.89 10.76 -28.63
N VAL A 25 -5.39 11.69 -27.81
CA VAL A 25 -4.83 11.38 -26.49
C VAL A 25 -5.96 11.27 -25.47
N GLN A 26 -5.99 10.14 -24.78
CA GLN A 26 -6.94 9.85 -23.69
C GLN A 26 -6.22 9.89 -22.35
N VAL A 27 -6.68 10.73 -21.44
CA VAL A 27 -6.13 10.85 -20.08
C VAL A 27 -7.15 10.26 -19.10
N PRO A 28 -6.77 9.32 -18.23
CA PRO A 28 -7.68 8.78 -17.22
C PRO A 28 -8.03 9.88 -16.21
N ASP A 29 -9.30 9.95 -15.84
CA ASP A 29 -9.72 10.81 -14.72
C ASP A 29 -9.33 10.14 -13.39
N ILE A 30 -8.96 10.93 -12.38
CA ILE A 30 -8.56 10.42 -11.06
C ILE A 30 -9.63 10.84 -10.06
N ASN A 31 -10.25 9.86 -9.42
CA ASN A 31 -11.19 10.10 -8.32
C ASN A 31 -10.41 10.11 -7.01
N THR A 32 -10.28 11.28 -6.40
CA THR A 32 -9.66 11.49 -5.08
C THR A 32 -10.74 11.61 -4.01
N GLN A 33 -10.58 10.85 -2.92
CA GLN A 33 -11.41 10.91 -1.73
C GLN A 33 -10.54 11.32 -0.54
N GLU A 34 -10.90 12.41 0.15
CA GLU A 34 -10.14 12.94 1.29
C GLU A 34 -10.98 12.92 2.57
N LEU A 35 -10.37 12.48 3.68
CA LEU A 35 -10.96 12.48 5.01
C LEU A 35 -10.02 13.19 6.00
N ASN A 36 -10.47 14.34 6.51
CA ASN A 36 -9.78 15.12 7.53
C ASN A 36 -10.61 15.14 8.82
N THR A 37 -10.13 14.48 9.87
CA THR A 37 -10.88 14.38 11.14
C THR A 37 -9.96 14.52 12.35
N THR A 38 -10.53 15.02 13.45
CA THR A 38 -9.89 15.05 14.76
C THR A 38 -10.77 14.30 15.74
N VAL A 39 -10.23 13.28 16.38
CA VAL A 39 -10.98 12.43 17.31
C VAL A 39 -10.24 12.26 18.62
N ILE A 40 -11.01 12.16 19.71
CA ILE A 40 -10.50 11.84 21.05
C ILE A 40 -11.01 10.44 21.38
N VAL A 41 -10.08 9.50 21.58
CA VAL A 41 -10.41 8.08 21.74
C VAL A 41 -9.71 7.53 22.98
N PRO A 42 -10.39 6.69 23.79
CA PRO A 42 -9.73 5.95 24.85
C PRO A 42 -8.67 4.98 24.31
N ASP A 43 -7.65 4.72 25.12
CA ASP A 43 -6.67 3.68 24.84
C ASP A 43 -7.33 2.31 24.60
N ARG A 44 -6.93 1.64 23.52
CA ARG A 44 -7.43 0.35 23.01
C ARG A 44 -8.91 0.28 22.65
N ALA A 45 -9.62 1.41 22.64
CA ALA A 45 -11.00 1.45 22.15
C ALA A 45 -11.00 1.65 20.62
N THR A 46 -11.85 0.90 19.91
CA THR A 46 -12.05 1.08 18.48
C THR A 46 -13.12 2.15 18.24
N VAL A 47 -12.84 3.11 17.36
CA VAL A 47 -13.82 4.11 16.93
C VAL A 47 -14.01 4.05 15.41
N LEU A 48 -15.27 4.20 14.98
CA LEU A 48 -15.63 4.39 13.59
C LEU A 48 -15.51 5.87 13.25
N LEU A 49 -14.58 6.21 12.35
CA LEU A 49 -14.35 7.60 11.93
C LEU A 49 -15.34 8.05 10.88
N GLY A 50 -15.81 7.10 10.06
CA GLY A 50 -16.76 7.34 9.00
C GLY A 50 -16.70 6.26 7.93
N GLY A 51 -17.48 6.47 6.87
CA GLY A 51 -17.47 5.65 5.69
C GLY A 51 -18.04 6.38 4.49
N LEU A 52 -17.68 5.94 3.29
CA LEU A 52 -18.19 6.45 2.03
C LEU A 52 -18.90 5.32 1.30
N VAL A 53 -20.12 5.59 0.82
CA VAL A 53 -20.86 4.66 -0.03
C VAL A 53 -20.99 5.30 -1.40
N THR A 54 -20.43 4.66 -2.41
CA THR A 54 -20.51 5.05 -3.80
C THR A 54 -21.42 4.06 -4.52
N GLN A 55 -22.43 4.56 -5.23
CA GLN A 55 -23.29 3.76 -6.09
C GLN A 55 -23.33 4.37 -7.49
N GLN A 56 -23.07 3.55 -8.50
CA GLN A 56 -23.11 3.92 -9.90
C GLN A 56 -24.09 3.02 -10.65
N ASP A 57 -25.18 3.62 -11.11
CA ASP A 57 -26.22 2.95 -11.89
C ASP A 57 -26.05 3.30 -13.37
N THR A 58 -25.77 2.29 -14.19
CA THR A 58 -25.62 2.41 -15.64
C THR A 58 -26.79 1.73 -16.33
N LYS A 59 -27.56 2.48 -17.10
CA LYS A 59 -28.67 1.96 -17.91
C LYS A 59 -28.38 2.13 -19.39
N ASN A 60 -28.15 1.02 -20.07
CA ASN A 60 -27.91 0.97 -21.50
C ASN A 60 -29.13 0.43 -22.23
N VAL A 61 -29.73 1.23 -23.09
CA VAL A 61 -30.85 0.82 -23.94
C VAL A 61 -30.37 0.79 -25.38
N ALA A 62 -30.32 -0.40 -25.98
CA ALA A 62 -30.02 -0.60 -27.39
C ALA A 62 -31.29 -1.09 -28.08
N GLY A 63 -31.61 -0.60 -29.27
CA GLY A 63 -32.81 -1.06 -29.98
C GLY A 63 -32.87 -0.60 -31.42
N VAL A 64 -33.78 -1.20 -32.18
CA VAL A 64 -33.98 -0.83 -33.59
C VAL A 64 -34.73 0.52 -33.65
N PRO A 65 -34.24 1.50 -34.43
CA PRO A 65 -34.95 2.76 -34.66
C PRO A 65 -36.36 2.51 -35.20
N PHE A 66 -37.33 3.35 -34.83
CA PHE A 66 -38.78 3.22 -35.13
C PHE A 66 -39.52 2.05 -34.45
N LEU A 67 -38.98 0.82 -34.49
CA LEU A 67 -39.64 -0.37 -33.94
C LEU A 67 -39.62 -0.41 -32.40
N SER A 68 -38.59 0.16 -31.77
CA SER A 68 -38.42 0.18 -30.31
C SER A 68 -39.42 1.10 -29.57
N THR A 69 -40.07 2.03 -30.27
CA THR A 69 -41.02 3.00 -29.69
C THR A 69 -42.47 2.54 -29.78
N ILE A 70 -42.76 1.42 -30.46
CA ILE A 70 -44.13 0.93 -30.62
C ILE A 70 -44.68 0.49 -29.24
N PRO A 71 -45.76 1.10 -28.72
CA PRO A 71 -46.39 0.64 -27.49
C PRO A 71 -46.84 -0.83 -27.65
N LEU A 72 -46.82 -1.62 -26.57
CA LEU A 72 -47.01 -3.09 -26.53
C LEU A 72 -45.90 -3.96 -27.12
N MET A 73 -45.31 -3.61 -28.28
CA MET A 73 -44.36 -4.51 -28.99
C MET A 73 -42.90 -4.06 -28.98
N GLY A 74 -42.61 -2.80 -28.63
CA GLY A 74 -41.27 -2.22 -28.68
C GLY A 74 -40.24 -2.90 -27.76
N ASN A 75 -40.69 -3.61 -26.71
CA ASN A 75 -39.81 -4.38 -25.84
C ASN A 75 -39.17 -5.60 -26.52
N LEU A 76 -39.74 -6.11 -27.62
CA LEU A 76 -39.14 -7.22 -28.39
C LEU A 76 -38.01 -6.74 -29.30
N PHE A 77 -37.95 -5.43 -29.58
CA PHE A 77 -36.98 -4.81 -30.50
C PHE A 77 -35.97 -3.91 -29.77
N LYS A 78 -35.93 -3.96 -28.43
CA LYS A 78 -34.96 -3.28 -27.60
C LYS A 78 -34.37 -4.23 -26.55
N SER A 79 -33.08 -4.09 -26.31
CA SER A 79 -32.35 -4.69 -25.21
C SER A 79 -32.07 -3.60 -24.19
N THR A 80 -32.39 -3.85 -22.93
CA THR A 80 -32.01 -2.98 -21.81
C THR A 80 -31.02 -3.75 -20.94
N SER A 81 -29.87 -3.15 -20.68
CA SER A 81 -28.87 -3.65 -19.74
C SER A 81 -28.76 -2.64 -18.60
N ASP A 82 -29.13 -3.10 -17.40
CA ASP A 82 -28.99 -2.33 -16.18
C ASP A 82 -27.80 -2.90 -15.38
N THR A 83 -26.82 -2.06 -15.07
CA THR A 83 -25.63 -2.42 -14.29
C THR A 83 -25.54 -1.51 -13.08
N THR A 84 -25.60 -2.07 -11.87
CA THR A 84 -25.37 -1.35 -10.62
C THR A 84 -24.02 -1.74 -10.05
N ASN A 85 -23.14 -0.76 -9.83
CA ASN A 85 -21.87 -0.93 -9.13
C ASN A 85 -21.93 -0.19 -7.79
N ARG A 86 -21.64 -0.89 -6.69
CA ARG A 86 -21.70 -0.34 -5.33
C ARG A 86 -20.39 -0.60 -4.61
N GLN A 87 -19.80 0.46 -4.08
CA GLN A 87 -18.54 0.41 -3.34
C GLN A 87 -18.72 1.08 -1.97
N GLU A 88 -18.26 0.41 -0.93
CA GLU A 88 -18.37 0.88 0.45
C GLU A 88 -16.98 0.92 1.07
N LEU A 89 -16.58 2.08 1.58
CA LEU A 89 -15.36 2.30 2.32
C LEU A 89 -15.72 2.56 3.78
N VAL A 90 -15.08 1.83 4.70
CA VAL A 90 -15.26 1.98 6.14
C VAL A 90 -13.90 2.22 6.78
N VAL A 91 -13.79 3.28 7.58
CA VAL A 91 -12.54 3.66 8.23
C VAL A 91 -12.71 3.53 9.75
N MET A 92 -11.97 2.59 10.32
CA MET A 92 -11.93 2.32 11.76
C MET A 92 -10.50 2.46 12.26
N ILE A 93 -10.36 2.93 13.50
CA ILE A 93 -9.05 3.01 14.16
C ILE A 93 -9.13 2.48 15.59
N GLN A 94 -8.03 1.90 16.07
CA GLN A 94 -7.87 1.46 17.45
C GLN A 94 -6.47 1.89 17.93
N PRO A 95 -6.37 3.02 18.65
CA PRO A 95 -5.08 3.44 19.16
C PRO A 95 -4.65 2.57 20.35
N THR A 96 -3.35 2.31 20.48
CA THR A 96 -2.75 1.60 21.62
C THR A 96 -1.59 2.42 22.17
N ILE A 97 -1.59 2.71 23.46
CA ILE A 97 -0.45 3.32 24.17
C ILE A 97 0.50 2.22 24.63
N VAL A 98 1.77 2.37 24.29
CA VAL A 98 2.83 1.45 24.72
C VAL A 98 3.80 2.20 25.63
N GLN A 99 4.07 1.66 26.82
CA GLN A 99 4.90 2.34 27.82
C GLN A 99 6.30 1.77 27.97
N ASP A 100 6.51 0.50 27.60
CA ASP A 100 7.80 -0.20 27.71
C ASP A 100 8.21 -0.86 26.39
N ASN A 101 9.51 -0.98 26.14
CA ASN A 101 10.08 -1.64 24.96
C ASN A 101 9.71 -3.13 24.90
N LYS A 102 9.52 -3.77 26.07
CA LYS A 102 9.04 -5.16 26.14
C LYS A 102 7.59 -5.25 25.66
N GLU A 103 6.73 -4.34 26.11
CA GLU A 103 5.33 -4.24 25.70
C GLU A 103 5.21 -3.91 24.20
N LEU A 104 6.11 -3.07 23.66
CA LEU A 104 6.19 -2.79 22.22
C LEU A 104 6.49 -4.04 21.40
N SER A 105 7.44 -4.86 21.87
CA SER A 105 7.78 -6.12 21.22
C SER A 105 6.59 -7.08 21.19
N GLU A 106 5.89 -7.25 22.32
CA GLU A 106 4.72 -8.14 22.39
C GLU A 106 3.51 -7.60 21.63
N ALA A 107 3.26 -6.29 21.68
CA ALA A 107 2.21 -5.65 20.89
C ALA A 107 2.49 -5.78 19.39
N SER A 108 3.75 -5.60 18.96
CA SER A 108 4.13 -5.78 17.56
C SER A 108 4.01 -7.24 17.09
N LYS A 109 4.26 -8.23 17.95
CA LYS A 109 4.06 -9.66 17.62
C LYS A 109 2.58 -9.96 17.47
N THR A 110 1.78 -9.52 18.45
CA THR A 110 0.32 -9.70 18.43
C THR A 110 -0.31 -9.05 17.20
N GLU A 111 0.09 -7.83 16.86
CA GLU A 111 -0.43 -7.11 15.69
C GLU A 111 -0.03 -7.79 14.37
N ARG A 112 1.20 -8.31 14.27
CA ARG A 112 1.65 -9.11 13.12
C ARG A 112 0.81 -10.37 12.95
N ASP A 113 0.45 -11.02 14.05
CA ASP A 113 -0.35 -12.26 14.04
C ASP A 113 -1.82 -11.99 13.70
N LEU A 114 -2.38 -10.85 14.14
CA LEU A 114 -3.78 -10.48 13.95
C LEU A 114 -4.09 -9.90 12.56
N THR A 115 -3.19 -9.07 12.02
CA THR A 115 -3.49 -8.30 10.79
C THR A 115 -3.10 -9.02 9.51
N GLY A 116 -2.35 -10.12 9.59
CA GLY A 116 -1.92 -10.87 8.40
C GLY A 116 -1.04 -10.07 7.43
N PHE A 117 -0.65 -8.81 7.75
CA PHE A 117 0.40 -8.07 7.06
C PHE A 117 1.71 -8.78 7.32
N SER A 118 1.94 -9.76 6.46
CA SER A 118 2.82 -10.88 6.70
C SER A 118 4.27 -10.43 6.72
N ALA A 119 4.94 -10.72 7.82
CA ALA A 119 6.41 -10.78 7.92
C ALA A 119 7.06 -11.69 6.83
N LYS A 120 6.28 -12.36 5.98
CA LYS A 120 6.74 -13.11 4.81
C LYS A 120 7.17 -12.22 3.64
N GLU A 121 6.70 -10.96 3.57
CA GLU A 121 7.10 -9.99 2.54
C GLU A 121 8.40 -9.25 2.90
N LEU A 122 8.67 -9.09 4.20
CA LEU A 122 9.94 -8.55 4.70
C LEU A 122 10.96 -9.67 4.83
N GLN A 123 11.30 -10.31 3.70
CA GLN A 123 12.57 -11.03 3.64
C GLN A 123 13.65 -10.00 4.02
N PRO A 124 14.45 -10.22 5.09
CA PRO A 124 15.60 -9.36 5.29
C PRO A 124 16.37 -9.40 3.99
N LEU A 125 16.69 -8.23 3.43
CA LEU A 125 17.70 -8.12 2.38
C LEU A 125 18.98 -8.67 3.00
N THR A 126 19.16 -9.99 2.92
CA THR A 126 20.45 -10.61 3.16
C THR A 126 21.27 -10.08 2.01
N MET A 127 22.05 -9.03 2.27
CA MET A 127 23.11 -8.62 1.37
C MET A 127 23.84 -9.92 1.04
N ARG A 128 23.79 -10.31 -0.24
CA ARG A 128 24.49 -11.50 -0.71
C ARG A 128 25.97 -11.14 -0.57
N SER A 129 26.54 -11.44 0.59
CA SER A 129 27.97 -11.45 0.82
C SER A 129 28.51 -12.50 -0.13
N GLY A 130 28.89 -12.02 -1.31
CA GLY A 130 29.42 -12.82 -2.38
C GLY A 130 30.68 -13.50 -1.89
N SER A 131 30.70 -14.81 -2.08
CA SER A 131 31.88 -15.61 -2.39
C SER A 131 33.11 -15.40 -1.50
N LYS A 132 33.29 -16.37 -0.60
CA LYS A 132 34.60 -17.02 -0.45
C LYS A 132 35.20 -17.28 -1.84
N SER A 133 36.16 -16.45 -2.25
CA SER A 133 37.26 -16.84 -3.12
C SER A 133 38.34 -17.37 -2.17
N LYS A 134 38.37 -18.69 -1.89
CA LYS A 134 39.38 -19.62 -2.43
C LYS A 134 40.76 -18.97 -2.66
N ASP A 135 41.65 -19.27 -1.72
CA ASP A 135 43.06 -19.63 -1.92
C ASP A 135 43.81 -18.89 -3.04
N VAL A 136 44.54 -17.84 -2.66
CA VAL A 136 45.83 -17.49 -3.27
C VAL A 136 46.84 -17.48 -2.15
N GLY A 137 47.75 -18.46 -2.16
CA GLY A 137 48.80 -18.57 -1.17
C GLY A 137 49.74 -17.36 -1.21
N LEU A 138 50.01 -16.78 -0.05
CA LEU A 138 51.23 -16.01 0.18
C LEU A 138 52.08 -16.81 1.16
N GLN A 139 53.20 -17.32 0.64
CA GLN A 139 54.29 -17.89 1.44
C GLN A 139 54.78 -16.84 2.45
N PRO A 140 55.04 -17.19 3.71
CA PRO A 140 55.82 -16.32 4.58
C PRO A 140 57.25 -16.28 4.01
N ALA A 141 57.65 -15.12 3.49
CA ALA A 141 59.04 -14.85 3.18
C ALA A 141 59.85 -15.02 4.47
N GLY A 142 60.91 -15.83 4.37
CA GLY A 142 61.69 -16.33 5.48
C GLY A 142 62.25 -15.23 6.38
N THR A 143 62.36 -15.60 7.65
CA THR A 143 63.32 -15.06 8.60
C THR A 143 64.73 -15.32 8.08
N ASP A 144 65.45 -14.28 7.69
CA ASP A 144 66.91 -14.28 7.80
C ASP A 144 67.27 -13.39 8.98
N SER A 145 67.94 -14.02 9.95
CA SER A 145 68.41 -13.40 11.17
C SER A 145 69.93 -13.17 11.04
N VAL A 146 70.38 -12.01 11.55
CA VAL A 146 71.75 -11.69 12.06
C VAL A 146 72.78 -11.21 10.99
N PRO A 147 73.77 -10.30 11.26
CA PRO A 147 74.21 -9.64 12.51
C PRO A 147 74.43 -8.10 12.51
N ALA A 148 74.81 -7.63 13.70
CA ALA A 148 75.24 -6.32 14.18
C ALA A 148 76.42 -5.61 13.47
N GLU A 149 76.48 -4.28 13.61
CA GLU A 149 77.64 -3.41 13.98
C GLU A 149 77.21 -1.93 13.76
N GLU A 150 76.99 -1.15 14.82
CA GLU A 150 77.93 -0.23 15.49
C GLU A 150 78.14 1.13 14.79
N SER A 151 77.98 2.20 15.58
CA SER A 151 78.78 3.46 15.54
C SER A 151 78.70 4.31 14.25
N LYS A 152 78.43 5.63 14.23
CA LYS A 152 78.92 6.71 15.08
C LYS A 152 78.31 8.02 14.57
N GLN A 153 78.00 8.94 15.50
CA GLN A 153 78.20 10.39 15.44
C GLN A 153 78.17 11.12 14.07
N GLN A 154 77.18 11.99 13.87
CA GLN A 154 77.31 13.46 13.99
C GLN A 154 75.96 14.14 13.73
#